data_AF-A0A4Q6DTP9-F1
#
_entry.id   AF-A0A4Q6DTP9-F1
#
_cell.length_a   1.000
_cell.length_b   1.000
_cell.length_c   1.000
_cell.angle_alpha   90.00
_cell.angle_beta   90.00
_cell.angle_gamma   90.00
#
_symmetry.space_group_name_H-M   'P 1'
#
loop_
_entity.id
_entity.type
_entity.pdbx_description
1 polymer ?
#
loop_
_entity_poly.entity_id
_entity_poly.type
_entity_poly.pdbx_seq_one_letter_code
_entity_poly.pdbx_strand_id
1 'polypeptide(L)' 'MMDLVLPDKTHDESRQGEALVLEPLTGKNSGRKLYIESYGCAMNFSDSEIVASILSEQGFETTKDHTAADVIFINTCS' A
#
# COMPACT_ATOMS: atom_id res chain seq x y z
N MET A 1 -31.26 15.31 22.88
CA MET A 1 -30.03 15.80 22.23
C MET A 1 -29.08 14.62 22.26
N MET A 2 -29.12 13.76 21.24
CA MET A 2 -28.15 12.66 21.11
C MET A 2 -26.92 13.28 20.47
N ASP A 3 -25.85 13.41 21.24
CA ASP A 3 -24.53 13.74 20.73
C ASP A 3 -24.06 12.58 19.85
N LEU A 4 -24.25 12.74 18.54
CA LEU A 4 -23.58 11.96 17.52
C LEU A 4 -22.09 12.28 17.61
N VAL A 5 -21.37 11.53 18.45
CA VAL A 5 -19.91 11.44 18.38
C VAL A 5 -19.59 10.80 17.04
N LEU A 6 -19.46 11.62 16.01
CA LEU A 6 -18.87 11.20 14.75
C LEU A 6 -17.44 10.77 15.08
N PRO A 7 -17.03 9.52 14.78
CA PRO A 7 -15.64 9.15 14.93
C PRO A 7 -14.83 10.13 14.10
N ASP A 8 -13.88 10.78 14.77
CA ASP A 8 -12.97 11.73 14.16
C ASP A 8 -12.32 11.05 12.95
N LYS A 9 -12.74 11.45 11.73
CA LYS A 9 -12.20 10.95 10.46
C LYS A 9 -10.91 11.72 10.15
N THR A 10 -10.02 11.85 11.13
CA THR A 10 -8.73 12.47 10.90
C THR A 10 -7.93 11.57 9.98
N HIS A 11 -7.71 12.05 8.76
CA HIS A 11 -6.78 11.43 7.84
C HIS A 11 -5.37 11.75 8.34
N ASP A 12 -4.56 10.71 8.49
CA ASP A 12 -3.15 10.87 8.83
C ASP A 12 -2.35 11.26 7.59
N GLU A 13 -2.35 12.55 7.30
CA GLU A 13 -1.63 13.15 6.16
C GLU A 13 -0.11 12.88 6.22
N SER A 14 0.43 12.54 7.39
CA SER A 14 1.87 12.25 7.54
C SER A 14 2.29 10.96 6.85
N ARG A 15 1.34 10.08 6.54
CA ARG A 15 1.58 8.78 5.90
C ARG A 15 1.45 8.81 4.38
N GLN A 16 1.03 9.92 3.80
CA GLN A 16 0.93 10.03 2.35
C GLN A 16 2.31 9.93 1.71
N GLY A 17 2.40 9.18 0.61
CA GLY A 17 3.66 8.92 -0.07
C GLY A 17 4.52 7.84 0.60
N GLU A 18 3.99 7.14 1.62
CA GLU A 18 4.66 5.99 2.19
C GLU A 18 4.65 4.80 1.21
N ALA A 19 5.84 4.24 0.97
CA ALA A 19 5.99 3.01 0.22
C ALA A 19 5.64 1.79 1.08
N LEU A 20 4.67 0.98 0.64
CA LEU A 20 4.27 -0.23 1.34
C LEU A 20 5.36 -1.31 1.23
N VAL A 21 5.75 -1.90 2.36
CA VAL A 21 6.68 -3.03 2.42
C VAL A 21 6.05 -4.19 3.16
N LEU A 22 5.97 -5.32 2.48
CA LEU A 22 5.56 -6.60 3.04
C LEU A 22 6.76 -7.53 3.19
N GLU A 23 6.65 -8.46 4.13
CA GLU A 23 7.60 -9.56 4.25
C GLU A 23 7.48 -10.50 3.05
N PRO A 24 8.60 -10.90 2.42
CA PRO A 24 8.56 -11.78 1.27
C PRO A 24 8.03 -13.17 1.67
N LEU A 25 7.10 -13.70 0.88
CA LEU A 25 6.60 -15.07 1.05
C LEU A 25 7.72 -16.06 0.71
N THR A 26 8.09 -16.91 1.66
CA THR A 26 9.14 -17.92 1.47
C THR A 26 8.74 -18.91 0.37
N GLY A 27 9.57 -19.02 -0.68
CA GLY A 27 9.43 -20.04 -1.73
C GLY A 27 8.68 -19.62 -3.00
N LYS A 28 8.26 -18.36 -3.13
CA LYS A 28 7.66 -17.82 -4.38
C LYS A 28 8.21 -16.42 -4.70
N ASN A 29 9.52 -16.27 -4.89
CA ASN A 29 10.05 -15.02 -5.44
C ASN A 29 10.52 -15.24 -6.89
N SER A 30 9.92 -14.49 -7.81
CA SER A 30 10.44 -14.42 -9.19
C SER A 30 11.57 -13.38 -9.30
N GLY A 31 11.90 -12.70 -8.20
CA GLY A 31 12.84 -11.58 -8.14
C GLY A 31 12.26 -10.25 -8.63
N ARG A 32 10.99 -10.24 -9.04
CA ARG A 32 10.31 -9.06 -9.58
C ARG A 32 9.93 -8.11 -8.46
N LYS A 33 10.29 -6.84 -8.58
CA LYS A 33 10.10 -5.82 -7.56
C LYS A 33 8.88 -4.95 -7.85
N LEU A 34 8.09 -4.71 -6.82
CA LEU A 34 6.89 -3.90 -6.84
C LEU A 34 7.06 -2.70 -5.91
N TYR A 35 6.90 -1.50 -6.43
CA TYR A 35 6.81 -0.28 -5.62
C TYR A 35 5.34 0.13 -5.54
N ILE A 36 4.78 0.20 -4.33
CA ILE A 36 3.42 0.68 -4.09
C ILE A 36 3.49 1.92 -3.20
N GLU A 37 2.87 3.00 -3.65
CA GLU A 37 2.76 4.25 -2.90
C GLU A 37 1.30 4.70 -2.87
N SER A 38 0.82 5.13 -1.70
CA SER A 38 -0.58 5.49 -1.49
C SER A 38 -0.76 6.94 -1.05
N TYR A 39 -1.75 7.58 -1.65
CA TYR A 39 -2.19 8.94 -1.38
C TYR A 39 -3.69 8.92 -1.12
N GLY A 40 -4.14 9.59 -0.06
CA GLY A 40 -5.56 9.65 0.29
C GLY A 40 -5.87 9.14 1.69
N CYS A 41 -7.02 8.51 1.85
CA CYS A 41 -7.53 8.09 3.15
C CYS A 41 -7.15 6.64 3.49
N ALA A 42 -7.55 6.19 4.68
CA ALA A 42 -7.30 4.82 5.16
C ALA A 42 -7.75 3.71 4.19
N MET A 43 -8.72 4.01 3.31
CA MET A 43 -9.18 3.08 2.27
C MET A 43 -8.07 2.78 1.24
N ASN A 44 -7.34 3.80 0.77
CA ASN A 44 -6.27 3.60 -0.20
C ASN A 44 -5.13 2.75 0.39
N PHE A 45 -4.80 2.95 1.66
CA PHE A 45 -3.81 2.11 2.35
C PHE A 45 -4.28 0.65 2.47
N SER A 46 -5.55 0.43 2.82
CA SER A 46 -6.12 -0.92 2.89
C SER A 46 -6.15 -1.62 1.53
N ASP A 47 -6.53 -0.91 0.47
CA ASP A 47 -6.54 -1.45 -0.89
C ASP A 47 -5.12 -1.83 -1.34
N SER A 48 -4.13 -1.01 -0.99
CA SER A 48 -2.72 -1.26 -1.31
C SER A 48 -2.18 -2.53 -0.64
N GLU A 49 -2.61 -2.86 0.58
CA GLU A 49 -2.27 -4.13 1.24
C GLU A 49 -2.88 -5.34 0.49
N ILE A 50 -4.14 -5.24 0.06
CA ILE A 50 -4.80 -6.29 -0.72
C ILE A 50 -4.06 -6.51 -2.04
N VAL A 51 -3.75 -5.42 -2.76
CA VAL A 51 -3.02 -5.48 -4.03
C VAL A 51 -1.62 -6.10 -3.84
N ALA A 52 -0.90 -5.69 -2.79
CA ALA A 52 0.43 -6.22 -2.49
C ALA A 52 0.38 -7.71 -2.14
N SER A 53 -0.64 -8.18 -1.41
CA SER A 53 -0.83 -9.61 -1.11
C SER A 53 -1.04 -10.43 -2.37
N ILE A 54 -1.95 -9.99 -3.26
CA ILE A 54 -2.24 -10.66 -4.54
C ILE A 54 -0.97 -10.73 -5.40
N LEU A 55 -0.22 -9.63 -5.52
CA LEU A 55 1.00 -9.59 -6.32
C LEU A 55 2.13 -10.41 -5.70
N SER A 56 2.20 -10.50 -4.38
CA SER A 56 3.15 -11.36 -3.67
C SER A 56 2.90 -12.84 -4.01
N GLU A 57 1.63 -13.28 -4.10
CA GLU A 57 1.29 -14.63 -4.55
C GLU A 57 1.68 -14.92 -6.00
N GLN A 58 1.75 -13.88 -6.84
CA GLN A 58 2.25 -13.92 -8.22
C GLN A 58 3.78 -13.79 -8.32
N GLY A 59 4.48 -13.71 -7.18
CA GLY A 59 5.93 -13.73 -7.08
C GLY A 59 6.62 -12.39 -7.16
N PHE A 60 5.90 -11.30 -6.88
CA PHE A 60 6.48 -9.97 -6.66
C PHE A 60 6.95 -9.78 -5.22
N GLU A 61 7.99 -8.99 -5.04
CA GLU A 61 8.45 -8.51 -3.74
C GLU A 61 8.33 -7.00 -3.68
N THR A 62 7.77 -6.47 -2.60
CA THR A 62 7.65 -5.02 -2.42
C THR A 62 9.01 -4.36 -2.18
N THR A 63 9.22 -3.15 -2.70
CA THR A 63 10.44 -2.37 -2.49
C THR A 63 10.13 -0.91 -2.14
N LYS A 64 11.02 -0.28 -1.36
CA LYS A 64 11.00 1.17 -1.10
C LYS A 64 11.71 1.99 -2.18
N ASP A 65 12.48 1.33 -3.03
CA ASP A 65 13.23 1.99 -4.09
C ASP A 65 12.48 1.86 -5.42
N HIS A 66 11.74 2.91 -5.76
CA HIS A 66 11.07 3.06 -7.06
C HIS A 66 12.00 2.85 -8.26
N THR A 67 13.30 3.13 -8.15
CA THR A 67 14.25 2.95 -9.27
C THR A 67 14.63 1.49 -9.50
N ALA A 68 14.46 0.65 -8.48
CA ALA A 68 14.71 -0.78 -8.55
C ALA A 68 13.45 -1.59 -8.89
N ALA A 69 12.29 -0.93 -9.03
CA ALA A 69 11.02 -1.61 -9.24
C ALA A 69 10.79 -2.00 -10.71
N ASP A 70 10.27 -3.21 -10.94
CA ASP A 70 9.77 -3.64 -12.24
C ASP A 70 8.35 -3.10 -12.50
N VAL A 71 7.60 -2.83 -11.42
CA VAL A 71 6.24 -2.28 -11.46
C VAL A 71 6.11 -1.20 -10.40
N ILE A 72 5.54 -0.06 -10.78
CA ILE A 72 5.18 1.05 -9.90
C ILE A 72 3.66 1.16 -9.87
N PHE A 73 3.07 1.13 -8.68
CA PHE A 73 1.64 1.26 -8.44
C PHE A 73 1.36 2.43 -7.50
N ILE A 74 0.73 3.47 -8.03
CA ILE A 74 0.36 4.67 -7.27
C ILE A 74 -1.15 4.63 -7.03
N ASN A 75 -1.56 4.45 -5.78
CA ASN A 75 -2.97 4.45 -5.38
C ASN A 75 -3.38 5.84 -4.87
N THR A 76 -4.36 6.46 -5.50
CA THR A 76 -4.81 7.81 -5.15
C THR A 76 -6.35 7.88 -5.09
N CYS A 77 -6.90 8.71 -4.21
CA CYS A 77 -8.31 9.08 -4.23
C CYS A 77 -8.53 10.40 -4.97
N SER A 78 -9.69 10.56 -5.64
CA SER A 78 -10.15 11.85 -6.19
C SER A 78 -10.96 12.65 -5.20
#